data_AF-A0A1F4Z9X1-F1
#
_entry.id   AF-A0A1F4Z9X1-F1
#
_cell.length_a   1.000
_cell.length_b   1.000
_cell.length_c   1.000
_cell.angle_alpha   90.00
_cell.angle_beta   90.00
_cell.angle_gamma   90.00
#
_symmetry.space_group_name_H-M   'P 1'
#
loop_
_entity.id
_entity.type
_entity.pdbx_description
1 polymer ?
#
loop_
_entity_poly.entity_id
_entity_poly.type
_entity_poly.pdbx_seq_one_letter_code
_entity_poly.pdbx_strand_id
1 'polypeptide(L)'
;MTYRTPLILVTVVVVFAGYQQVDRGQVLSKTIEVTPTVVPSPTVTPTNTPIPTSTPRPTRVPTPTPKPQPKFTSEEIYNFTNQYGGQYGVDPNVIRHVALCESGFKPGARNYIYAGLFQYDVATWKTFRKKMGENSDTDLRYNAKEAVKTAAFTLSLGYSRLWPNCYPK
;
A
#
# COMPACT_ATOMS: atom_id res chain seq x y z
N MET A 1 38.73 36.13 -6.81
CA MET A 1 39.27 35.20 -7.81
C MET A 1 38.10 34.72 -8.66
N THR A 2 37.95 35.34 -9.82
CA THR A 2 36.85 35.16 -10.78
C THR A 2 37.29 34.14 -11.83
N TYR A 3 36.54 33.04 -12.01
CA TYR A 3 36.74 32.15 -13.15
C TYR A 3 35.45 32.04 -13.96
N ARG A 4 35.59 32.34 -15.25
CA ARG A 4 34.56 32.41 -16.28
C ARG A 4 34.34 31.02 -16.89
N THR A 5 33.09 30.76 -17.27
CA THR A 5 32.60 29.66 -18.11
C THR A 5 33.30 29.63 -19.49
N PRO A 6 33.21 28.49 -20.21
CA PRO A 6 32.24 28.46 -21.31
C PRO A 6 31.43 27.16 -21.44
N LEU A 7 30.16 27.35 -21.80
CA LEU A 7 29.26 26.38 -22.46
C LEU A 7 29.91 25.84 -23.74
N ILE A 8 29.81 24.53 -23.98
CA ILE A 8 29.96 23.96 -25.32
C ILE A 8 28.77 23.04 -25.59
N LEU A 9 27.90 23.54 -26.47
CA LEU A 9 26.76 22.89 -27.09
C LEU A 9 27.26 22.13 -28.33
N VAL A 10 27.07 20.81 -28.40
CA VAL A 10 27.24 20.05 -29.66
C VAL A 10 26.07 19.07 -29.80
N THR A 11 25.14 19.43 -30.66
CA THR A 11 24.08 18.57 -31.19
C THR A 11 24.58 17.87 -32.45
N VAL A 12 24.47 16.55 -32.53
CA VAL A 12 24.60 15.81 -33.81
C VAL A 12 23.43 14.83 -33.91
N VAL A 13 22.50 15.15 -34.80
CA VAL A 13 21.41 14.28 -35.26
C VAL A 13 21.93 13.55 -36.49
N VAL A 14 21.85 12.22 -36.52
CA VAL A 14 22.03 11.44 -37.75
C VAL A 14 20.91 10.42 -37.86
N VAL A 15 20.06 10.64 -38.86
CA VAL A 15 18.98 9.77 -39.31
C VAL A 15 19.53 8.89 -40.43
N PHE A 16 19.41 7.57 -40.31
CA PHE A 16 19.59 6.66 -41.44
C PHE A 16 18.30 5.87 -41.68
N ALA A 17 17.58 6.29 -42.72
CA ALA A 17 16.54 5.51 -43.37
C ALA A 17 17.19 4.71 -44.51
N GLY A 18 16.99 3.38 -44.51
CA GLY A 18 17.40 2.50 -45.61
C GLY A 18 16.28 1.52 -45.94
N TYR A 19 15.57 1.77 -47.03
CA TYR A 19 14.64 0.86 -47.70
C TYR A 19 14.99 0.81 -49.19
N GLN A 20 14.57 -0.29 -49.84
CA GLN A 20 14.72 -0.67 -51.26
C GLN A 20 16.01 -1.50 -51.50
N GLN A 21 16.01 -2.60 -52.26
CA GLN A 21 15.20 -2.91 -53.44
C GLN A 21 15.21 -4.44 -53.70
N VAL A 22 14.06 -4.99 -54.11
CA VAL A 22 13.91 -6.39 -54.55
C VAL A 22 14.14 -6.43 -56.05
N ASP A 23 15.18 -7.13 -56.51
CA ASP A 23 15.40 -7.38 -57.94
C ASP A 23 14.62 -8.61 -58.41
N ARG A 24 13.99 -8.45 -59.59
CA ARG A 24 13.12 -9.43 -60.26
C ARG A 24 13.69 -9.75 -61.64
N GLY A 25 13.79 -11.04 -61.96
CA GLY A 25 14.10 -11.59 -63.30
C GLY A 25 15.46 -12.29 -63.33
N GLN A 26 15.65 -13.48 -63.89
CA GLN A 26 15.02 -14.05 -65.08
C GLN A 26 15.12 -15.59 -65.10
N VAL A 27 14.11 -16.18 -65.74
CA VAL A 27 13.75 -17.58 -65.90
C VAL A 27 14.72 -18.43 -66.75
N LEU A 28 14.93 -19.69 -66.35
CA LEU A 28 15.30 -20.80 -67.24
C LEU A 28 14.54 -22.06 -66.79
N SER A 29 13.52 -22.41 -67.57
CA SER A 29 12.64 -23.55 -67.36
C SER A 29 13.33 -24.86 -67.75
N LYS A 30 13.38 -25.83 -66.83
CA LYS A 30 13.63 -27.24 -67.15
C LYS A 30 12.52 -28.05 -66.51
N THR A 31 11.52 -28.41 -67.31
CA THR A 31 10.43 -29.29 -66.92
C THR A 31 10.97 -30.71 -66.75
N ILE A 32 10.99 -31.22 -65.53
CA ILE A 32 11.08 -32.66 -65.25
C ILE A 32 9.76 -33.02 -64.57
N GLU A 33 8.92 -33.75 -65.29
CA GLU A 33 7.69 -34.33 -64.77
C GLU A 33 8.06 -35.52 -63.89
N VAL A 34 7.96 -35.34 -62.57
CA VAL A 34 8.09 -36.42 -61.59
C VAL A 34 6.72 -36.62 -60.96
N THR A 35 6.07 -37.74 -61.29
CA THR A 35 4.85 -38.20 -60.63
C THR A 35 5.16 -38.47 -59.15
N PRO A 36 4.51 -37.79 -58.17
CA PRO A 36 4.73 -38.10 -56.76
C PRO A 36 3.96 -39.36 -56.35
N THR A 37 4.66 -40.36 -55.84
CA THR A 37 4.07 -41.46 -55.08
C THR A 37 3.58 -40.91 -53.73
N VAL A 38 2.27 -40.95 -53.51
CA VAL A 38 1.65 -40.52 -52.24
C VAL A 38 2.00 -41.53 -51.15
N VAL A 39 2.84 -41.13 -50.20
CA VAL A 39 3.09 -41.87 -48.96
C VAL A 39 1.99 -41.49 -47.96
N PRO A 40 1.30 -42.43 -47.30
CA PRO A 40 0.30 -42.09 -46.30
C PRO A 40 0.96 -41.40 -45.09
N SER A 41 0.52 -40.17 -44.80
CA SER A 41 0.94 -39.41 -43.63
C SER A 41 0.40 -40.05 -42.34
N PRO A 42 1.18 -40.17 -41.25
CA PRO A 42 0.66 -40.64 -39.98
C PRO A 42 -0.35 -39.63 -39.43
N THR A 43 -1.55 -40.12 -39.08
CA THR A 43 -2.59 -39.35 -38.40
C THR A 43 -2.15 -39.05 -36.97
N VAL A 44 -1.89 -37.79 -36.66
CA VAL A 44 -1.54 -37.34 -35.31
C VAL A 44 -2.78 -37.51 -34.42
N THR A 45 -2.73 -38.38 -33.42
CA THR A 45 -3.80 -38.55 -32.43
C THR A 45 -3.87 -37.29 -31.56
N PRO A 46 -5.04 -36.67 -31.36
CA PRO A 46 -5.16 -35.52 -30.46
C PRO A 46 -4.76 -35.96 -29.05
N THR A 47 -3.73 -35.31 -28.51
CA THR A 47 -3.30 -35.53 -27.14
C THR A 47 -4.28 -34.79 -26.24
N ASN A 48 -4.89 -35.49 -25.28
CA ASN A 48 -5.79 -34.87 -24.30
C ASN A 48 -5.04 -33.78 -23.53
N THR A 49 -5.42 -32.52 -23.74
CA THR A 49 -4.93 -31.39 -22.95
C THR A 49 -5.27 -31.64 -21.47
N PRO A 50 -4.31 -31.59 -20.55
CA PRO A 50 -4.61 -31.78 -19.13
C PRO A 50 -5.58 -30.70 -18.65
N ILE A 51 -6.63 -31.11 -17.94
CA ILE A 51 -7.60 -30.19 -17.36
C ILE A 51 -6.89 -29.36 -16.27
N PRO A 52 -7.06 -28.04 -16.20
CA PRO A 52 -6.48 -27.24 -15.14
C PRO A 52 -7.05 -27.73 -13.81
N THR A 53 -6.15 -28.17 -12.93
CA THR A 53 -6.49 -28.58 -11.57
C THR A 53 -6.89 -27.33 -10.79
N SER A 54 -8.03 -27.39 -10.10
CA SER A 54 -8.51 -26.27 -9.28
C SER A 54 -7.52 -25.99 -8.16
N THR A 55 -6.86 -24.84 -8.23
CA THR A 55 -5.97 -24.38 -7.17
C THR A 55 -6.80 -24.18 -5.89
N PRO A 56 -6.43 -24.79 -4.75
CA PRO A 56 -7.19 -24.63 -3.52
C PRO A 56 -7.24 -23.15 -3.12
N ARG A 57 -8.45 -22.67 -2.81
CA ARG A 57 -8.66 -21.29 -2.35
C ARG A 57 -7.88 -21.07 -1.06
N PRO A 58 -7.10 -19.97 -0.93
CA PRO A 58 -6.34 -19.70 0.29
C PRO A 58 -7.27 -19.67 1.50
N THR A 59 -6.97 -20.53 2.46
CA THR A 59 -7.68 -20.60 3.73
C THR A 59 -7.37 -19.32 4.52
N ARG A 60 -8.41 -18.63 5.04
CA ARG A 60 -8.18 -17.44 5.87
C ARG A 60 -7.44 -17.87 7.14
N VAL A 61 -6.21 -17.41 7.30
CA VAL A 61 -5.47 -17.56 8.55
C VAL A 61 -6.24 -16.77 9.63
N PRO A 62 -6.54 -17.38 10.80
CA PRO A 62 -7.19 -16.67 11.88
C PRO A 62 -6.37 -15.44 12.26
N THR A 63 -7.04 -14.30 12.36
CA THR A 63 -6.36 -13.08 12.82
C THR A 63 -6.05 -13.23 14.30
N PRO A 64 -4.79 -13.00 14.74
CA PRO A 64 -4.44 -13.14 16.16
C PRO A 64 -5.33 -12.25 17.03
N THR A 65 -5.73 -12.80 18.17
CA THR A 65 -6.49 -12.09 19.20
C THR A 65 -5.57 -11.05 19.87
N PRO A 66 -6.01 -9.80 20.05
CA PRO A 66 -5.21 -8.78 20.74
C PRO A 66 -4.93 -9.19 22.19
N LYS A 67 -3.75 -8.81 22.69
CA LYS A 67 -3.41 -8.94 24.12
C LYS A 67 -4.39 -8.14 24.99
N PRO A 68 -4.82 -8.67 26.15
CA PRO A 68 -5.64 -7.92 27.10
C PRO A 68 -5.00 -6.58 27.48
N GLN A 69 -5.79 -5.51 27.46
CA GLN A 69 -5.37 -4.19 27.89
C GLN A 69 -6.09 -3.81 29.19
N PRO A 70 -5.50 -2.93 30.02
CA PRO A 70 -6.20 -2.33 31.14
C PRO A 70 -7.49 -1.64 30.68
N LYS A 71 -8.56 -1.81 31.46
CA LYS A 71 -9.82 -1.11 31.24
C LYS A 71 -9.78 0.20 32.02
N PHE A 72 -10.22 1.27 31.36
CA PHE A 72 -10.32 2.61 31.95
C PHE A 72 -11.77 3.08 31.87
N THR A 73 -12.20 3.80 32.88
CA THR A 73 -13.48 4.52 32.90
C THR A 73 -13.45 5.71 31.94
N SER A 74 -14.62 6.21 31.54
CA SER A 74 -14.69 7.41 30.69
C SER A 74 -14.04 8.63 31.34
N GLU A 75 -14.10 8.74 32.67
CA GLU A 75 -13.47 9.83 33.43
C GLU A 75 -11.94 9.74 33.38
N GLU A 76 -11.36 8.55 33.55
CA GLU A 76 -9.91 8.35 33.40
C GLU A 76 -9.44 8.69 31.99
N ILE A 77 -10.21 8.28 30.97
CA ILE A 77 -9.90 8.62 29.57
C ILE A 77 -9.99 10.14 29.35
N TYR A 78 -11.00 10.80 29.94
CA TYR A 78 -11.11 12.25 29.92
C TYR A 78 -9.87 12.91 30.53
N ASN A 79 -9.39 12.41 31.67
CA ASN A 79 -8.19 12.90 32.33
C ASN A 79 -6.93 12.70 31.47
N PHE A 80 -6.80 11.56 30.76
CA PHE A 80 -5.71 11.38 29.79
C PHE A 80 -5.76 12.41 28.66
N THR A 81 -6.96 12.78 28.18
CA THR A 81 -7.06 13.81 27.13
C THR A 81 -6.60 15.18 27.63
N ASN A 82 -6.91 15.54 28.89
CA ASN A 82 -6.43 16.77 29.50
C ASN A 82 -4.91 16.74 29.67
N GLN A 83 -4.40 15.65 30.25
CA GLN A 83 -2.98 15.48 30.51
C GLN A 83 -2.16 15.58 29.22
N TYR A 84 -2.49 14.78 28.21
CA TYR A 84 -1.70 14.72 26.98
C TYR A 84 -1.99 15.87 26.02
N GLY A 85 -3.21 16.42 26.04
CA GLY A 85 -3.51 17.67 25.34
C GLY A 85 -2.63 18.81 25.86
N GLY A 86 -2.56 19.01 27.18
CA GLY A 86 -1.65 19.97 27.79
C GLY A 86 -0.17 19.68 27.50
N GLN A 87 0.25 18.40 27.58
CA GLN A 87 1.63 18.00 27.31
C GLN A 87 2.09 18.33 25.89
N TYR A 88 1.23 18.16 24.88
CA TYR A 88 1.58 18.35 23.47
C TYR A 88 1.03 19.65 22.85
N GLY A 89 0.39 20.51 23.64
CA GLY A 89 -0.18 21.77 23.14
C GLY A 89 -1.37 21.57 22.19
N VAL A 90 -2.16 20.53 22.40
CA VAL A 90 -3.38 20.23 21.62
C VAL A 90 -4.59 20.44 22.52
N ASP A 91 -5.62 21.15 22.04
CA ASP A 91 -6.86 21.32 22.79
C ASP A 91 -7.46 19.93 23.16
N PRO A 92 -7.60 19.61 24.45
CA PRO A 92 -8.23 18.36 24.89
C PRO A 92 -9.63 18.12 24.30
N ASN A 93 -10.39 19.18 24.01
CA ASN A 93 -11.70 19.08 23.37
C ASN A 93 -11.61 18.50 21.95
N VAL A 94 -10.57 18.85 21.19
CA VAL A 94 -10.31 18.29 19.85
C VAL A 94 -10.04 16.79 19.96
N ILE A 95 -9.19 16.38 20.90
CA ILE A 95 -8.86 14.97 21.13
C ILE A 95 -10.12 14.17 21.49
N ARG A 96 -10.96 14.72 22.39
CA ARG A 96 -12.22 14.08 22.80
C ARG A 96 -13.23 14.01 21.65
N HIS A 97 -13.33 15.06 20.86
CA HIS A 97 -14.22 15.09 19.69
C HIS A 97 -13.84 14.00 18.68
N VAL A 98 -12.55 13.86 18.36
CA VAL A 98 -12.07 12.80 17.47
C VAL A 98 -12.38 11.42 18.07
N ALA A 99 -12.07 11.18 19.35
CA ALA A 99 -12.32 9.88 19.99
C ALA A 99 -13.82 9.48 20.01
N LEU A 100 -14.70 10.46 20.23
CA LEU A 100 -16.15 10.27 20.17
C LEU A 100 -16.61 9.94 18.75
N CYS A 101 -16.12 10.66 17.75
CA CYS A 101 -16.49 10.45 16.35
C CYS A 101 -15.98 9.09 15.82
N GLU A 102 -14.74 8.71 16.13
CA GLU A 102 -14.09 7.51 15.61
C GLU A 102 -14.60 6.20 16.24
N SER A 103 -14.90 6.22 17.54
CA SER A 103 -15.21 4.98 18.27
C SER A 103 -16.43 5.08 19.21
N GLY A 104 -17.04 6.25 19.34
CA GLY A 104 -17.97 6.52 20.43
C GLY A 104 -17.30 6.48 21.80
N PHE A 105 -16.01 6.85 21.88
CA PHE A 105 -15.20 6.83 23.09
C PHE A 105 -14.96 5.42 23.67
N LYS A 106 -14.81 4.41 22.81
CA LYS A 106 -14.66 2.99 23.19
C LYS A 106 -13.25 2.48 22.86
N PRO A 107 -12.37 2.25 23.86
CA PRO A 107 -11.02 1.72 23.61
C PRO A 107 -10.99 0.35 22.94
N GLY A 108 -12.03 -0.47 23.14
CA GLY A 108 -12.16 -1.78 22.50
C GLY A 108 -12.70 -1.76 21.07
N ALA A 109 -12.99 -0.58 20.49
CA ALA A 109 -13.57 -0.48 19.15
C ALA A 109 -12.61 -1.03 18.09
N ARG A 110 -13.17 -1.80 17.15
CA ARG A 110 -12.42 -2.37 16.03
C ARG A 110 -13.27 -2.32 14.77
N ASN A 111 -12.67 -1.81 13.70
CA ASN A 111 -13.24 -1.83 12.36
C ASN A 111 -12.16 -2.30 11.38
N TYR A 112 -12.26 -3.55 10.90
CA TYR A 112 -11.22 -4.17 10.06
C TYR A 112 -9.81 -4.06 10.70
N ILE A 113 -8.92 -3.29 10.06
CA ILE A 113 -7.54 -3.07 10.49
C ILE A 113 -7.40 -1.91 11.49
N TYR A 114 -8.45 -1.11 11.65
CA TYR A 114 -8.50 0.05 12.53
C TYR A 114 -8.92 -0.37 13.94
N ALA A 115 -8.26 0.20 14.94
CA ALA A 115 -8.44 -0.21 16.32
C ALA A 115 -8.34 0.96 17.29
N GLY A 116 -9.03 0.83 18.42
CA GLY A 116 -8.90 1.75 19.53
C GLY A 116 -9.81 2.97 19.46
N LEU A 117 -9.62 3.86 20.43
CA LEU A 117 -10.35 5.13 20.55
C LEU A 117 -10.32 5.99 19.29
N PHE A 118 -9.20 5.95 18.57
CA PHE A 118 -8.91 6.81 17.41
C PHE A 118 -8.81 6.03 16.10
N GLN A 119 -9.23 4.77 16.09
CA GLN A 119 -9.26 3.92 14.89
C GLN A 119 -7.96 3.98 14.06
N TYR A 120 -6.80 3.84 14.71
CA TYR A 120 -5.53 3.78 13.99
C TYR A 120 -5.38 2.44 13.25
N ASP A 121 -4.88 2.46 12.02
CA ASP A 121 -4.33 1.26 11.40
C ASP A 121 -2.95 0.90 11.99
N VAL A 122 -2.46 -0.30 11.64
CA VAL A 122 -1.21 -0.86 12.15
C VAL A 122 0.03 -0.05 11.75
N ALA A 123 0.10 0.41 10.50
CA ALA A 123 1.28 1.09 9.97
C ALA A 123 1.37 2.52 10.50
N THR A 124 0.23 3.22 10.53
CA THR A 124 0.14 4.57 11.08
C THR A 124 0.48 4.57 12.58
N TRP A 125 -0.07 3.62 13.35
CA TRP A 125 0.28 3.46 14.77
C TRP A 125 1.78 3.31 14.98
N LYS A 126 2.41 2.35 14.30
CA LYS A 126 3.85 2.10 14.43
C LYS A 126 4.66 3.35 14.06
N THR A 127 4.24 4.10 13.06
CA THR A 127 4.93 5.32 12.61
C THR A 127 4.98 6.36 13.72
N PHE A 128 3.84 6.70 14.33
CA PHE A 128 3.81 7.72 15.37
C PHE A 128 4.44 7.25 16.68
N ARG A 129 4.22 5.99 17.09
CA ARG A 129 4.88 5.42 18.27
C ARG A 129 6.41 5.47 18.16
N LYS A 130 6.96 5.12 16.98
CA LYS A 130 8.40 5.24 16.73
C LYS A 130 8.89 6.69 16.76
N LYS A 131 8.13 7.63 16.17
CA LYS A 131 8.44 9.07 16.24
C LYS A 131 8.46 9.61 17.68
N MET A 132 7.65 9.03 18.57
CA MET A 132 7.63 9.37 20.00
C MET A 132 8.78 8.71 20.79
N GLY A 133 9.50 7.74 20.21
CA GLY A 133 10.44 6.90 20.96
C GLY A 133 9.75 5.91 21.92
N GLU A 134 8.51 5.53 21.62
CA GLU A 134 7.67 4.71 22.50
C GLU A 134 7.45 3.29 21.96
N ASN A 135 7.01 2.38 22.83
CA ASN A 135 6.70 1.00 22.44
C ASN A 135 5.68 0.95 21.29
N SER A 136 6.07 0.36 20.16
CA SER A 136 5.24 0.27 18.94
C SER A 136 4.37 -0.99 18.84
N ASP A 137 4.17 -1.73 19.93
CA ASP A 137 3.21 -2.84 19.98
C ASP A 137 1.83 -2.35 19.53
N THR A 138 1.26 -3.03 18.54
CA THR A 138 0.00 -2.64 17.89
C THR A 138 -1.23 -2.87 18.74
N ASP A 139 -1.13 -3.71 19.76
CA ASP A 139 -2.23 -3.98 20.69
C ASP A 139 -2.47 -2.82 21.65
N LEU A 140 -1.47 -1.95 21.82
CA LEU A 140 -1.59 -0.72 22.60
C LEU A 140 -2.56 0.30 21.98
N ARG A 141 -3.02 0.09 20.72
CA ARG A 141 -4.17 0.84 20.18
C ARG A 141 -5.43 0.66 21.02
N TYR A 142 -5.60 -0.51 21.65
CA TYR A 142 -6.73 -0.79 22.53
C TYR A 142 -6.52 -0.26 23.96
N ASN A 143 -5.31 0.21 24.30
CA ASN A 143 -5.03 0.84 25.58
C ASN A 143 -5.40 2.32 25.51
N ALA A 144 -6.38 2.75 26.31
CA ALA A 144 -6.91 4.10 26.21
C ALA A 144 -5.85 5.18 26.49
N LYS A 145 -5.00 4.98 27.49
CA LYS A 145 -3.92 5.91 27.84
C LYS A 145 -2.92 6.08 26.69
N GLU A 146 -2.44 4.96 26.17
CA GLU A 146 -1.47 4.97 25.06
C GLU A 146 -2.08 5.51 23.77
N ALA A 147 -3.34 5.19 23.50
CA ALA A 147 -4.07 5.69 22.35
C ALA A 147 -4.24 7.22 22.41
N VAL A 148 -4.65 7.76 23.55
CA VAL A 148 -4.79 9.22 23.76
C VAL A 148 -3.44 9.92 23.66
N LYS A 149 -2.40 9.40 24.32
CA LYS A 149 -1.04 9.95 24.24
C LYS A 149 -0.55 10.04 22.80
N THR A 150 -0.79 8.99 22.02
CA THR A 150 -0.38 8.91 20.62
C THR A 150 -1.20 9.86 19.74
N ALA A 151 -2.52 9.94 19.94
CA ALA A 151 -3.37 10.90 19.22
C ALA A 151 -2.99 12.36 19.49
N ALA A 152 -2.73 12.72 20.75
CA ALA A 152 -2.29 14.06 21.12
C ALA A 152 -0.97 14.42 20.42
N PHE A 153 0.03 13.53 20.44
CA PHE A 153 1.29 13.74 19.73
C PHE A 153 1.10 13.84 18.20
N THR A 154 0.27 12.99 17.62
CA THR A 154 -0.01 13.02 16.18
C THR A 154 -0.65 14.35 15.75
N LEU A 155 -1.60 14.85 16.54
CA LEU A 155 -2.25 16.13 16.31
C LEU A 155 -1.30 17.32 16.51
N SER A 156 -0.38 17.26 17.49
CA SER A 156 0.61 18.33 17.69
C SER A 156 1.58 18.46 16.52
N LEU A 157 1.75 17.40 15.72
CA LEU A 157 2.51 17.43 14.47
C LEU A 157 1.69 17.94 13.27
N GLY A 158 0.43 18.33 13.47
CA GLY A 158 -0.45 18.84 12.41
C GLY A 158 -1.11 17.76 11.54
N TYR A 159 -1.11 16.49 11.95
CA TYR A 159 -1.69 15.38 11.17
C TYR A 159 -3.20 15.20 11.40
N SER A 160 -3.97 16.29 11.44
CA SER A 160 -5.44 16.26 11.54
C SER A 160 -6.11 15.46 10.41
N ARG A 161 -5.48 15.44 9.23
CA ARG A 161 -5.94 14.70 8.03
C ARG A 161 -6.10 13.18 8.21
N LEU A 162 -5.60 12.60 9.30
CA LEU A 162 -5.85 11.18 9.62
C LEU A 162 -7.31 10.93 10.00
N TRP A 163 -8.01 11.97 10.45
CA TRP A 163 -9.41 11.93 10.85
C TRP A 163 -10.21 12.95 10.04
N PRO A 164 -10.27 12.81 8.71
CA PRO A 164 -10.79 13.86 7.82
C PRO A 164 -12.26 14.19 8.07
N ASN A 165 -13.05 13.23 8.56
CA ASN A 165 -14.47 13.40 8.89
C ASN A 165 -14.71 13.71 10.37
N CYS A 166 -13.69 13.55 11.21
CA CYS A 166 -13.81 13.62 12.67
C CYS A 166 -12.96 14.73 13.29
N TYR A 167 -12.16 15.46 12.51
CA TYR A 167 -11.45 16.64 12.99
C TYR A 167 -12.38 17.87 12.94
N PRO A 168 -12.49 18.65 14.04
CA PRO A 168 -13.29 19.88 14.05
C PRO A 168 -12.81 20.89 13.00
N LYS A 169 -13.76 21.55 12.31
CA LYS A 169 -13.49 22.59 11.31
C LYS A 169 -13.56 23.98 11.90
#